data_AF-A0A927QAW6-F1
#
_entry.id   AF-A0A927QAW6-F1
#
_cell.length_a   1.000
_cell.length_b   1.000
_cell.length_c   1.000
_cell.angle_alpha   90.00
_cell.angle_beta   90.00
_cell.angle_gamma   90.00
#
_symmetry.space_group_name_H-M   'P 1'
#
loop_
_entity.id
_entity.type
_entity.pdbx_description
1 polymer ?
#
loop_
_entity_poly.entity_id
_entity_poly.type
_entity_poly.pdbx_seq_one_letter_code
_entity_poly.pdbx_strand_id
1 'polypeptide(L)' 'MYVKLDGDVIANVAHISMVYGVRKSPDKASVYLLKIIFMGAHEYIALGTEDEMKTLYRKIRNAIDQLGYRPDTED' A
#
# COMPACT_ATOMS: atom_id res chain seq x y z
N MET A 1 7.32 11.15 -0.92
CA MET A 1 5.85 11.12 -0.84
C MET A 1 5.45 10.16 0.28
N TYR A 2 4.48 10.52 1.13
CA TYR A 2 4.08 9.71 2.28
C TYR A 2 2.61 9.29 2.19
N VAL A 3 2.29 8.07 2.64
CA VAL A 3 0.92 7.52 2.69
C VAL A 3 0.64 6.99 4.09
N LYS A 4 -0.45 7.47 4.70
CA LYS A 4 -1.01 6.87 5.92
C LYS A 4 -1.61 5.50 5.58
N LEU A 5 -1.12 4.47 6.27
CA LEU A 5 -1.47 3.06 6.06
C LEU A 5 -2.65 2.64 6.93
N ASP A 6 -2.53 2.81 8.23
CA ASP A 6 -3.57 2.55 9.23
C ASP A 6 -3.22 3.31 10.52
N GLY A 7 -4.21 3.74 11.30
CA GLY A 7 -3.98 4.49 12.54
C GLY A 7 -2.95 5.62 12.36
N ASP A 8 -1.88 5.65 13.16
CA ASP A 8 -0.79 6.63 13.05
C ASP A 8 0.40 6.14 12.21
N VAL A 9 0.28 4.99 11.53
CA VAL A 9 1.33 4.44 10.69
C VAL A 9 1.38 5.18 9.36
N ILE A 10 2.52 5.81 9.10
CA ILE A 10 2.81 6.53 7.84
C ILE A 10 3.98 5.85 7.15
N ALA A 11 3.81 5.54 5.88
CA ALA A 11 4.84 4.95 5.02
C ALA A 11 5.43 5.97 4.06
N ASN A 12 6.76 5.95 3.91
CA ASN A 12 7.41 6.58 2.77
C ASN A 12 7.25 5.69 1.54
N VAL A 13 6.57 6.20 0.52
CA VAL A 13 6.24 5.45 -0.70
C VAL A 13 7.49 5.05 -1.48
N ALA A 14 8.54 5.86 -1.41
CA ALA A 14 9.81 5.57 -2.08
C ALA A 14 10.51 4.31 -1.54
N HIS A 15 10.16 3.88 -0.32
CA HIS A 15 10.70 2.66 0.29
C HIS A 15 9.83 1.44 0.04
N ILE A 16 8.68 1.56 -0.63
CA ILE A 16 7.80 0.43 -0.91
C ILE A 16 8.36 -0.32 -2.11
N SER A 17 8.78 -1.56 -1.90
CA SER A 17 9.28 -2.43 -2.97
C SER A 17 8.14 -3.21 -3.64
N MET A 18 7.12 -3.60 -2.88
CA MET A 18 6.00 -4.37 -3.40
C MET A 18 4.74 -4.18 -2.57
N VAL A 19 3.60 -4.19 -3.26
CA VAL A 19 2.27 -4.19 -2.64
C VAL A 19 1.52 -5.40 -3.18
N TYR A 20 1.21 -6.35 -2.30
CA TYR A 20 0.36 -7.48 -2.65
C TYR A 20 -1.10 -7.04 -2.76
N GLY A 21 -1.89 -7.73 -3.58
CA GLY A 21 -3.32 -7.47 -3.67
C GLY A 21 -4.04 -7.73 -2.34
N VAL A 22 -5.23 -7.15 -2.21
CA VAL A 22 -6.14 -7.39 -1.08
C VAL A 22 -6.58 -8.85 -1.08
N ARG A 23 -6.48 -9.53 0.06
CA ARG A 23 -6.87 -10.94 0.21
C ARG A 23 -7.69 -11.14 1.47
N LYS A 24 -8.55 -12.15 1.47
CA LYS A 24 -9.29 -12.53 2.67
C LYS A 24 -8.34 -13.13 3.71
N SER A 25 -8.50 -12.78 4.97
CA SER A 25 -7.73 -13.34 6.08
C SER A 25 -8.08 -14.82 6.25
N PRO A 26 -7.08 -15.71 6.40
CA PRO A 26 -7.35 -17.13 6.66
C PRO A 26 -7.92 -17.35 8.07
N ASP A 27 -7.62 -16.47 9.02
CA ASP A 27 -7.96 -16.65 10.44
C ASP A 27 -9.32 -16.06 10.81
N LYS A 28 -9.82 -15.09 10.01
CA LYS A 28 -11.04 -14.33 10.31
C LYS A 28 -11.91 -14.17 9.07
N ALA A 29 -13.10 -14.77 9.12
CA ALA A 29 -14.03 -14.90 7.98
C ALA A 29 -14.55 -13.57 7.39
N SER A 30 -14.38 -12.44 8.09
CA SER A 30 -14.85 -11.11 7.65
C SER A 30 -13.73 -10.06 7.60
N VAL A 31 -12.47 -10.48 7.71
CA VAL A 31 -11.32 -9.58 7.65
C VAL A 31 -10.57 -9.81 6.37
N TYR A 32 -10.13 -8.73 5.76
CA TYR A 32 -9.24 -8.70 4.62
C TYR A 32 -7.90 -8.10 5.04
N LEU A 33 -6.85 -8.54 4.37
CA LEU A 33 -5.49 -8.11 4.62
C LEU A 33 -4.88 -7.50 3.36
N LEU A 34 -3.98 -6.55 3.58
CA LEU A 34 -3.12 -5.97 2.56
C LEU A 34 -1.66 -6.06 3.03
N LYS A 35 -0.83 -6.78 2.29
CA LYS A 35 0.59 -6.94 2.60
C LYS A 35 1.43 -5.96 1.78
N ILE A 36 2.31 -5.23 2.47
CA ILE A 36 3.24 -4.26 1.90
C ILE A 36 4.65 -4.68 2.27
N ILE A 37 5.55 -4.73 1.29
CA ILE A 37 6.98 -5.00 1.49
C ILE A 37 7.75 -3.73 1.24
N PHE A 38 8.58 -3.37 2.19
CA PHE A 38 9.53 -2.27 2.10
C PHE A 38 10.93 -2.77 1.74
N MET A 39 11.76 -1.84 1.27
CA MET A 39 13.19 -2.06 1.12
C MET A 39 13.80 -2.56 2.43
N GLY A 40 14.77 -3.47 2.34
CA GLY A 40 15.33 -4.14 3.53
C GLY A 40 14.46 -5.26 4.09
N ALA A 41 13.48 -5.76 3.32
CA ALA A 41 12.61 -6.88 3.67
C ALA A 41 11.72 -6.65 4.90
N HIS A 42 11.43 -5.39 5.25
CA HIS A 42 10.44 -5.08 6.27
C HIS A 42 9.03 -5.28 5.70
N GLU A 43 8.17 -5.95 6.45
CA GLU A 43 6.80 -6.23 6.04
C GLU A 43 5.80 -5.47 6.92
N TYR A 44 4.73 -5.00 6.30
CA TYR A 44 3.58 -4.45 7.01
C TYR A 44 2.30 -5.11 6.50
N ILE A 45 1.41 -5.45 7.43
CA ILE A 45 0.13 -6.08 7.15
C ILE A 45 -0.96 -5.18 7.72
N ALA A 46 -1.73 -4.55 6.83
CA ALA A 46 -2.97 -3.87 7.21
C ALA A 46 -4.11 -4.90 7.26
N LEU A 47 -5.04 -4.71 8.19
CA LEU A 47 -6.24 -5.54 8.35
C LEU A 47 -7.48 -4.64 8.38
N GLY A 48 -8.58 -5.07 7.78
CA GLY A 48 -9.84 -4.34 7.83
C GLY A 48 -10.92 -5.00 7.00
N THR A 49 -11.95 -4.24 6.63
CA THR A 49 -12.94 -4.67 5.64
C THR A 49 -12.33 -4.71 4.23
N GLU A 50 -13.01 -5.41 3.32
CA GLU A 50 -12.55 -5.49 1.92
C GLU A 50 -12.42 -4.11 1.26
N ASP A 51 -13.40 -3.23 1.50
CA ASP A 51 -13.46 -1.90 0.90
C ASP A 51 -12.40 -0.96 1.45
N GLU A 52 -12.11 -1.02 2.76
CA GLU A 52 -11.01 -0.29 3.38
C GLU A 52 -9.67 -0.71 2.77
N MET A 53 -9.43 -2.03 2.66
CA MET A 53 -8.18 -2.55 2.10
C MET A 53 -8.03 -2.23 0.60
N LYS A 54 -9.11 -2.29 -0.18
CA LYS A 54 -9.12 -1.89 -1.60
C LYS A 54 -8.83 -0.39 -1.76
N THR A 55 -9.40 0.44 -0.89
CA THR A 55 -9.15 1.88 -0.88
C THR A 55 -7.72 2.19 -0.54
N LEU A 56 -7.16 1.53 0.48
CA LEU A 56 -5.75 1.65 0.84
C LEU A 56 -4.82 1.19 -0.29
N TYR A 57 -5.10 0.04 -0.91
CA TYR A 57 -4.33 -0.46 -2.06
C TYR A 57 -4.27 0.56 -3.19
N ARG A 58 -5.41 1.12 -3.61
CA ARG A 58 -5.47 2.15 -4.65
C ARG A 58 -4.69 3.40 -4.27
N LYS A 59 -4.83 3.87 -3.02
CA LYS A 59 -4.10 5.04 -2.51
C LYS A 59 -2.59 4.84 -2.61
N ILE A 60 -2.08 3.68 -2.21
CA ILE A 60 -0.65 3.37 -2.29
C ILE A 60 -0.20 3.27 -3.74
N ARG A 61 -0.95 2.56 -4.60
CA ARG A 61 -0.62 2.43 -6.03
C ARG A 61 -0.56 3.79 -6.74
N ASN A 62 -1.57 4.62 -6.57
CA ASN A 62 -1.59 5.97 -7.14
C ASN A 62 -0.39 6.80 -6.65
N ALA A 63 0.02 6.65 -5.39
CA ALA A 63 1.18 7.34 -4.86
C ALA A 63 2.50 6.82 -5.44
N ILE A 64 2.62 5.52 -5.68
CA ILE A 64 3.78 4.92 -6.37
C ILE A 64 3.83 5.44 -7.81
N ASP A 65 2.70 5.45 -8.51
CA ASP A 65 2.61 5.90 -9.90
C ASP A 65 2.98 7.38 -10.02
N GLN A 66 2.52 8.22 -9.10
CA GLN A 66 2.91 9.65 -9.04
C GLN A 66 4.40 9.85 -8.75
N LEU A 67 5.04 8.95 -8.01
CA LEU A 67 6.49 9.01 -7.76
C LEU A 67 7.29 8.58 -9.00
N GLY A 68 6.78 7.60 -9.76
CA GLY A 68 7.37 7.14 -11.01
C GLY A 68 7.08 8.05 -12.20
N TYR A 69 6.02 8.86 -12.13
CA TYR A 69 5.69 9.87 -13.13
C TYR A 69 6.74 10.98 -13.14
N ARG A 70 7.69 10.88 -14.07
CA ARG A 70 8.41 12.04 -14.57
C ARG A 70 7.54 12.59 -15.71
N PRO A 71 6.97 13.80 -15.61
CA PRO A 71 6.53 14.46 -16.83
C PRO A 71 7.77 14.56 -17.70
N ASP A 72 7.75 13.93 -18.88
CA ASP A 72 8.72 14.21 -19.92
C ASP A 72 8.76 15.74 -20.04
N THR A 73 9.89 16.34 -19.64
CA THR A 73 10.16 17.73 -19.97
C THR A 73 10.12 17.82 -21.48
N GLU A 74 9.12 18.53 -21.97
CA GLU A 74 8.90 18.87 -23.38
C GLU A 74 10.25 19.25 -24.04
N ASP A 75 10.63 18.48 -25.06
CA ASP A 75 11.66 18.84 -26.06
C ASP A 75 10.99 19.64 -27.19
#